data_AF-A0A2V7CM66-F1
#
_entry.id   AF-A0A2V7CM66-F1
#
_cell.length_a   1.000
_cell.length_b   1.000
_cell.length_c   1.000
_cell.angle_alpha   90.00
_cell.angle_beta   90.00
_cell.angle_gamma   90.00
#
_symmetry.space_group_name_H-M   'P 1'
#
loop_
_entity.id
_entity.type
_entity.pdbx_description
1 polymer ?
#
loop_
_entity_poly.entity_id
_entity_poly.type
_entity_poly.pdbx_seq_one_letter_code
_entity_poly.pdbx_strand_id
1 'polypeptide(L)'
;MNPLFTCFGSANEGLPLNPRNAFYYQTTPDFFGFTPNPFGFGYRDLGMGTFLRSGFGSAPNPNAEWIPFAPSVDGQFQVSTARNVGMAPTQCPTTEAPGGPGGFFQKGFFHNGYIKSLKQLVHFYNTRDLFAKPVTSGHCPPGTTEKVDCWPMPEVKNNIDMTTGNLGLTDQQENQIVAFLQTLTDGFTKPYPNRNTFTGMCVFGGTASTQGNEFLIPTPPLPLCASAVCGVAPVPNPPIP
;
A
#
# COMPACT_ATOMS: atom_id res chain seq x y z
N MET A 1 -16.27 24.63 5.02
CA MET A 1 -15.16 23.70 4.70
C MET A 1 -15.58 22.31 5.12
N ASN A 2 -15.65 21.36 4.19
CA ASN A 2 -15.92 19.96 4.52
C ASN A 2 -14.58 19.28 4.84
N PRO A 3 -14.42 18.56 5.96
CA PRO A 3 -13.17 17.87 6.26
C PRO A 3 -13.00 16.70 5.28
N LEU A 4 -12.08 16.83 4.32
CA LEU A 4 -11.88 15.82 3.27
C LEU A 4 -10.90 14.71 3.70
N PHE A 5 -10.23 14.86 4.84
CA PHE A 5 -9.24 13.90 5.35
C PHE A 5 -8.16 13.53 4.33
N THR A 6 -7.77 14.52 3.52
CA THR A 6 -6.62 14.51 2.61
C THR A 6 -6.23 15.97 2.37
N CYS A 7 -4.94 16.21 2.13
CA CYS A 7 -4.42 17.49 1.66
C CYS A 7 -4.28 17.54 0.12
N PHE A 8 -4.60 16.46 -0.59
CA PHE A 8 -4.37 16.24 -2.02
C PHE A 8 -2.90 16.33 -2.48
N GLY A 9 -1.96 16.47 -1.55
CA GLY A 9 -0.53 16.32 -1.83
C GLY A 9 -0.15 14.87 -2.10
N SER A 10 1.14 14.63 -2.22
CA SER A 10 1.74 13.32 -2.47
C SER A 10 2.89 13.07 -1.49
N ALA A 11 3.09 11.80 -1.15
CA ALA A 11 4.17 11.36 -0.29
C ALA A 11 4.63 9.96 -0.69
N ASN A 12 5.89 9.65 -0.44
CA ASN A 12 6.38 8.27 -0.44
C ASN A 12 6.49 7.82 1.02
N GLU A 13 5.57 6.98 1.46
CA GLU A 13 5.57 6.48 2.84
C GLU A 13 6.57 5.32 3.06
N GLY A 14 7.31 4.91 2.03
CA GLY A 14 8.32 3.86 2.12
C GLY A 14 7.72 2.46 2.25
N LEU A 15 6.62 2.18 1.54
CA LEU A 15 6.03 0.84 1.56
C LEU A 15 6.93 -0.19 0.88
N PRO A 16 6.99 -1.43 1.42
CA PRO A 16 7.68 -2.51 0.75
C PRO A 16 6.92 -2.99 -0.48
N LEU A 17 7.64 -3.63 -1.40
CA LEU A 17 7.08 -4.33 -2.55
C LEU A 17 6.14 -5.44 -2.05
N ASN A 18 4.94 -5.53 -2.62
CA ASN A 18 3.99 -6.58 -2.30
C ASN A 18 4.04 -7.72 -3.34
N PRO A 19 4.74 -8.84 -3.09
CA PRO A 19 4.87 -9.92 -4.06
C PRO A 19 3.55 -10.60 -4.40
N ARG A 20 2.47 -10.37 -3.64
CA ARG A 20 1.13 -10.88 -3.96
C ARG A 20 0.39 -10.07 -5.04
N ASN A 21 0.94 -8.94 -5.47
CA ASN A 21 0.32 -8.22 -6.58
C ASN A 21 0.45 -9.06 -7.86
N ALA A 22 -0.69 -9.48 -8.42
CA ALA A 22 -0.74 -10.34 -9.60
C ALA A 22 0.00 -9.73 -10.80
N PHE A 23 0.11 -8.41 -10.85
CA PHE A 23 0.86 -7.67 -11.87
C PHE A 23 2.31 -8.17 -12.06
N TYR A 24 3.00 -8.58 -11.00
CA TYR A 24 4.38 -9.09 -11.11
C TYR A 24 4.50 -10.43 -11.85
N TYR A 25 3.38 -11.13 -12.08
CA TYR A 25 3.33 -12.42 -12.77
C TYR A 25 2.66 -12.34 -14.15
N GLN A 26 2.20 -11.15 -14.57
CA GLN A 26 1.59 -10.94 -15.89
C GLN A 26 2.68 -10.69 -16.97
N THR A 27 3.64 -11.61 -17.04
CA THR A 27 4.84 -11.53 -17.91
C THR A 27 4.68 -12.26 -19.24
N THR A 28 3.53 -12.89 -19.47
CA THR A 28 3.21 -13.60 -20.70
C THR A 28 2.12 -12.85 -21.48
N PRO A 29 2.17 -12.83 -22.81
CA PRO A 29 1.10 -12.26 -23.62
C PRO A 29 -0.25 -12.94 -23.33
N ASP A 30 -1.31 -12.15 -23.26
CA ASP A 30 -2.68 -12.65 -23.32
C ASP A 30 -3.04 -13.11 -24.75
N PHE A 31 -4.29 -13.52 -24.95
CA PHE A 31 -4.75 -14.01 -26.25
C PHE A 31 -4.80 -12.91 -27.35
N PHE A 32 -4.70 -11.64 -26.98
CA PHE A 32 -4.55 -10.51 -27.91
C PHE A 32 -3.08 -10.15 -28.17
N GLY A 33 -2.13 -10.84 -27.55
CA GLY A 33 -0.70 -10.56 -27.65
C GLY A 33 -0.21 -9.46 -26.71
N PHE A 34 -1.05 -8.95 -25.82
CA PHE A 34 -0.67 -7.91 -24.86
C PHE A 34 0.00 -8.53 -23.63
N THR A 35 1.19 -8.04 -23.27
CA THR A 35 1.87 -8.43 -22.02
C THR A 35 1.77 -7.28 -21.02
N PRO A 36 0.95 -7.37 -19.96
CA PRO A 36 0.74 -6.27 -19.03
C PRO A 36 2.02 -5.84 -18.30
N ASN A 37 2.86 -6.79 -17.89
CA ASN A 37 4.13 -6.51 -17.22
C ASN A 37 5.25 -7.39 -17.79
N PRO A 38 5.90 -7.00 -18.88
CA PRO A 38 7.00 -7.77 -19.46
C PRO A 38 8.24 -7.83 -18.56
N PHE A 39 8.31 -6.99 -17.52
CA PHE A 39 9.48 -6.89 -16.63
C PHE A 39 9.35 -7.71 -15.35
N GLY A 40 8.16 -8.22 -15.03
CA GLY A 40 7.89 -8.97 -13.80
C GLY A 40 8.38 -8.21 -12.57
N PHE A 41 9.16 -8.87 -11.72
CA PHE A 41 9.80 -8.28 -10.52
C PHE A 41 10.93 -7.28 -10.82
N GLY A 42 11.26 -7.01 -12.08
CA GLY A 42 12.11 -5.88 -12.49
C GLY A 42 11.34 -4.55 -12.57
N TYR A 43 10.01 -4.57 -12.49
CA TYR A 43 9.22 -3.35 -12.35
C TYR A 43 9.39 -2.74 -10.95
N ARG A 44 9.36 -1.41 -10.89
CA ARG A 44 9.26 -0.62 -9.65
C ARG A 44 8.19 0.44 -9.86
N ASP A 45 7.25 0.55 -8.94
CA ASP A 45 6.23 1.58 -9.04
C ASP A 45 6.78 2.95 -8.56
N LEU A 46 7.20 3.80 -9.50
CA LEU A 46 7.68 5.15 -9.19
C LEU A 46 6.54 6.16 -8.98
N GLY A 47 5.28 5.74 -9.08
CA GLY A 47 4.12 6.59 -8.83
C GLY A 47 4.13 7.89 -9.66
N MET A 48 4.08 9.03 -8.97
CA MET A 48 4.11 10.36 -9.60
C MET A 48 5.34 10.57 -10.49
N GLY A 49 6.49 9.97 -10.14
CA GLY A 49 7.70 10.02 -10.95
C GLY A 49 7.52 9.37 -12.33
N THR A 50 6.83 8.23 -12.42
CA THR A 50 6.48 7.60 -13.71
C THR A 50 5.57 8.51 -14.52
N PHE A 51 4.54 9.07 -13.88
CA PHE A 51 3.60 9.99 -14.53
C PHE A 51 4.30 11.21 -15.14
N LEU A 52 5.20 11.87 -14.39
CA LEU A 52 5.91 13.04 -14.90
C LEU A 52 6.80 12.71 -16.12
N ARG A 53 7.33 11.49 -16.20
CA ARG A 53 8.15 11.03 -17.34
C ARG A 53 7.32 10.53 -18.53
N SER A 54 6.00 10.44 -18.42
CA SER A 54 5.18 9.63 -19.36
C SER A 54 5.75 8.21 -19.50
N GLY A 55 6.22 7.64 -18.38
CA GLY A 55 6.90 6.35 -18.34
C GLY A 55 5.96 5.16 -18.54
N PHE A 56 6.55 3.96 -18.51
CA PHE A 56 5.83 2.69 -18.69
C PHE A 56 4.59 2.60 -17.78
N GLY A 57 3.44 2.27 -18.37
CA GLY A 57 2.17 2.12 -17.64
C GLY A 57 1.45 3.44 -17.29
N SER A 58 1.98 4.60 -17.69
CA SER A 58 1.34 5.90 -17.49
C SER A 58 0.83 6.53 -18.79
N ALA A 59 -0.15 7.42 -18.67
CA ALA A 59 -0.60 8.27 -19.77
C ALA A 59 0.44 9.37 -20.07
N PRO A 60 0.42 9.97 -21.28
CA PRO A 60 1.27 11.12 -21.58
C PRO A 60 1.09 12.25 -20.57
N ASN A 61 2.20 12.76 -20.05
CA ASN A 61 2.22 13.93 -19.19
C ASN A 61 1.66 15.15 -19.98
N PRO A 62 0.64 15.85 -19.46
CA PRO A 62 0.06 17.01 -20.14
C PRO A 62 1.01 18.21 -20.24
N ASN A 63 2.09 18.25 -19.47
CA ASN A 63 3.10 19.30 -19.52
C ASN A 63 4.54 18.74 -19.44
N ALA A 64 5.24 18.77 -20.57
CA ALA A 64 6.62 18.31 -20.68
C ALA A 64 7.61 19.10 -19.81
N GLU A 65 7.30 20.34 -19.42
CA GLU A 65 8.13 21.13 -18.50
C GLU A 65 8.21 20.53 -17.09
N TRP A 66 7.33 19.57 -16.76
CA TRP A 66 7.37 18.88 -15.47
C TRP A 66 8.31 17.69 -15.42
N ILE A 67 8.76 17.18 -16.58
CA ILE A 67 9.67 16.02 -16.67
C ILE A 67 10.92 16.19 -15.76
N PRO A 68 11.59 17.36 -15.71
CA PRO A 68 12.76 17.55 -14.86
C PRO A 68 12.52 17.33 -13.35
N PHE A 69 11.28 17.45 -12.86
CA PHE A 69 10.96 17.27 -11.44
C PHE A 69 10.73 15.81 -11.04
N ALA A 70 10.62 14.89 -12.00
CA ALA A 70 10.32 13.49 -11.75
C ALA A 70 11.20 12.83 -10.66
N PRO A 71 12.53 13.05 -10.59
CA PRO A 71 13.37 12.42 -9.57
C PRO A 71 13.02 12.83 -8.13
N SER A 72 12.47 14.03 -7.95
CA SER A 72 12.07 14.55 -6.62
C SER A 72 10.75 13.97 -6.09
N VAL A 73 10.01 13.26 -6.94
CA VAL A 73 8.70 12.67 -6.62
C VAL A 73 8.62 11.17 -6.93
N ASP A 74 9.75 10.53 -7.25
CA ASP A 74 9.82 9.07 -7.41
C ASP A 74 9.36 8.37 -6.13
N GLY A 75 8.43 7.42 -6.30
CA GLY A 75 7.79 6.65 -5.22
C GLY A 75 6.63 7.37 -4.53
N GLN A 76 6.34 8.63 -4.88
CA GLN A 76 5.24 9.36 -4.26
C GLN A 76 3.89 8.97 -4.88
N PHE A 77 2.89 8.81 -4.02
CA PHE A 77 1.49 8.64 -4.39
C PHE A 77 0.64 9.72 -3.75
N GLN A 78 -0.49 10.05 -4.37
CA GLN A 78 -1.43 11.00 -3.81
C GLN A 78 -1.96 10.50 -2.45
N VAL A 79 -1.99 11.38 -1.46
CA VAL A 79 -2.60 11.11 -0.16
C VAL A 79 -4.10 10.92 -0.36
N SER A 80 -4.57 9.68 -0.21
CA SER A 80 -5.98 9.34 -0.36
C SER A 80 -6.81 9.84 0.82
N THR A 81 -8.10 10.13 0.60
CA THR A 81 -9.02 10.48 1.70
C THR A 81 -9.15 9.34 2.70
N ALA A 82 -9.18 9.66 4.00
CA ALA A 82 -9.52 8.68 5.04
C ALA A 82 -11.04 8.44 5.19
N ARG A 83 -11.90 9.15 4.45
CA ARG A 83 -13.34 8.86 4.42
C ARG A 83 -13.56 7.46 3.86
N ASN A 84 -14.46 6.69 4.49
CA ASN A 84 -14.74 5.29 4.16
C ASN A 84 -13.52 4.35 4.24
N VAL A 85 -12.44 4.75 4.93
CA VAL A 85 -11.27 3.88 5.10
C VAL A 85 -11.63 2.59 5.83
N GLY A 86 -12.48 2.68 6.87
CA GLY A 86 -13.03 1.54 7.60
C GLY A 86 -14.30 0.92 7.01
N MET A 87 -14.75 1.36 5.83
CA MET A 87 -15.98 0.85 5.23
C MET A 87 -15.85 -0.65 4.90
N ALA A 88 -16.85 -1.40 5.33
CA ALA A 88 -16.98 -2.83 5.10
C ALA A 88 -18.44 -3.21 4.75
N PRO A 89 -18.68 -4.35 4.08
CA PRO A 89 -20.01 -4.88 3.86
C PRO A 89 -20.78 -5.13 5.17
N THR A 90 -22.11 -5.04 5.15
CA THR A 90 -22.93 -5.26 6.37
C THR A 90 -22.79 -6.67 6.93
N GLN A 91 -22.52 -7.66 6.07
CA GLN A 91 -22.28 -9.05 6.47
C GLN A 91 -20.96 -9.23 7.22
N CYS A 92 -19.97 -8.38 6.94
CA CYS A 92 -18.63 -8.39 7.55
C CYS A 92 -18.37 -7.01 8.18
N PRO A 93 -19.00 -6.66 9.30
CA PRO A 93 -19.24 -5.27 9.73
C PRO A 93 -17.98 -4.49 10.17
N THR A 94 -16.81 -5.10 10.07
CA THR A 94 -15.53 -4.48 10.40
C THR A 94 -14.44 -4.94 9.44
N THR A 95 -13.40 -4.13 9.31
CA THR A 95 -12.16 -4.50 8.62
C THR A 95 -11.15 -5.17 9.56
N GLU A 96 -11.40 -5.18 10.88
CA GLU A 96 -10.47 -5.65 11.91
C GLU A 96 -10.80 -7.07 12.41
N ALA A 97 -9.82 -7.98 12.33
CA ALA A 97 -9.87 -9.30 12.96
C ALA A 97 -9.81 -9.25 14.51
N PRO A 98 -10.42 -10.21 15.23
CA PRO A 98 -11.12 -11.41 14.74
C PRO A 98 -12.51 -11.14 14.16
N GLY A 99 -12.94 -9.88 14.15
CA GLY A 99 -14.28 -9.47 13.72
C GLY A 99 -15.35 -9.73 14.79
N GLY A 100 -16.60 -9.45 14.41
CA GLY A 100 -17.78 -9.82 15.18
C GLY A 100 -18.36 -11.18 14.76
N PRO A 101 -19.60 -11.51 15.13
CA PRO A 101 -20.26 -12.77 14.73
C PRO A 101 -20.33 -12.98 13.21
N GLY A 102 -20.29 -11.92 12.41
CA GLY A 102 -20.23 -11.97 10.95
C GLY A 102 -18.83 -12.14 10.36
N GLY A 103 -17.78 -12.21 11.19
CA GLY A 103 -16.40 -12.14 10.73
C GLY A 103 -15.98 -10.72 10.34
N PHE A 104 -14.89 -10.61 9.57
CA PHE A 104 -14.33 -9.34 9.10
C PHE A 104 -14.10 -9.34 7.59
N PHE A 105 -14.08 -8.13 7.00
CA PHE A 105 -13.76 -7.90 5.59
C PHE A 105 -12.27 -7.62 5.45
N GLN A 106 -11.53 -8.53 4.81
CA GLN A 106 -10.10 -8.33 4.54
C GLN A 106 -9.90 -7.32 3.40
N LYS A 107 -9.74 -6.04 3.77
CA LYS A 107 -9.48 -4.93 2.86
C LYS A 107 -7.97 -4.76 2.61
N GLY A 108 -7.58 -4.36 1.40
CA GLY A 108 -6.21 -3.92 1.10
C GLY A 108 -6.06 -2.41 1.30
N PHE A 109 -4.97 -1.98 1.93
CA PHE A 109 -4.64 -0.57 2.14
C PHE A 109 -3.31 -0.20 1.46
N PHE A 110 -3.08 1.11 1.29
CA PHE A 110 -2.06 1.70 0.42
C PHE A 110 -2.21 1.32 -1.06
N HIS A 111 -1.36 1.89 -1.93
CA HIS A 111 -1.45 1.75 -3.38
C HIS A 111 -1.27 0.30 -3.87
N ASN A 112 -0.51 -0.54 -3.15
CA ASN A 112 -0.21 -1.92 -3.54
C ASN A 112 -0.95 -2.98 -2.69
N GLY A 113 -1.81 -2.56 -1.76
CA GLY A 113 -2.60 -3.47 -0.92
C GLY A 113 -1.77 -4.32 0.05
N TYR A 114 -0.53 -3.96 0.37
CA TYR A 114 0.35 -4.72 1.28
C TYR A 114 -0.26 -4.86 2.69
N ILE A 115 -0.83 -3.79 3.20
CA ILE A 115 -1.48 -3.69 4.51
C ILE A 115 -2.91 -4.22 4.44
N LYS A 116 -3.35 -4.94 5.48
CA LYS A 116 -4.63 -5.69 5.46
C LYS A 116 -5.64 -5.30 6.54
N SER A 117 -5.27 -4.43 7.48
CA SER A 117 -6.16 -3.89 8.53
C SER A 117 -5.83 -2.41 8.80
N LEU A 118 -6.77 -1.68 9.40
CA LEU A 118 -6.51 -0.34 9.92
C LEU A 118 -5.48 -0.39 11.05
N LYS A 119 -5.47 -1.42 11.88
CA LYS A 119 -4.44 -1.60 12.90
C LYS A 119 -3.04 -1.63 12.30
N GLN A 120 -2.81 -2.44 11.26
CA GLN A 120 -1.53 -2.47 10.56
C GLN A 120 -1.20 -1.14 9.87
N LEU A 121 -2.21 -0.45 9.31
CA LEU A 121 -2.02 0.86 8.68
C LEU A 121 -1.50 1.90 9.69
N VAL A 122 -2.17 2.01 10.85
CA VAL A 122 -1.75 2.92 11.91
C VAL A 122 -0.39 2.51 12.48
N HIS A 123 -0.19 1.20 12.68
CA HIS A 123 1.07 0.68 13.19
C HIS A 123 2.25 0.96 12.25
N PHE A 124 2.06 0.87 10.94
CA PHE A 124 3.07 1.24 9.95
C PHE A 124 3.54 2.68 10.14
N TYR A 125 2.62 3.65 10.19
CA TYR A 125 2.99 5.05 10.45
C TYR A 125 3.67 5.24 11.82
N ASN A 126 3.30 4.44 12.82
CA ASN A 126 3.91 4.53 14.15
C ASN A 126 5.33 3.96 14.21
N THR A 127 5.61 2.86 13.50
CA THR A 127 6.81 2.03 13.77
C THR A 127 7.65 1.67 12.54
N ARG A 128 7.32 2.15 11.32
CA ARG A 128 8.05 1.87 10.07
C ARG A 128 9.57 1.91 10.26
N ASP A 129 10.09 2.99 10.81
CA ASP A 129 11.52 3.25 10.94
C ASP A 129 12.11 2.58 12.18
N LEU A 130 11.30 2.37 13.23
CA LEU A 130 11.71 1.66 14.43
C LEU A 130 12.00 0.17 14.15
N PHE A 131 11.17 -0.45 13.30
CA PHE A 131 11.25 -1.87 12.97
C PHE A 131 11.69 -2.15 11.53
N ALA A 132 12.32 -1.18 10.87
CA ALA A 132 12.87 -1.34 9.53
C ALA A 132 13.92 -2.47 9.48
N LYS A 133 13.79 -3.36 8.50
CA LYS A 133 14.73 -4.45 8.23
C LYS A 133 15.21 -4.38 6.78
N PRO A 134 16.51 -4.62 6.51
CA PRO A 134 17.05 -4.65 5.15
C PRO A 134 16.75 -6.00 4.46
N VAL A 135 15.46 -6.39 4.43
CA VAL A 135 14.96 -7.63 3.84
C VAL A 135 13.77 -7.33 2.94
N THR A 136 13.43 -8.23 2.03
CA THR A 136 12.20 -8.12 1.24
C THR A 136 11.03 -8.81 1.94
N SER A 137 9.80 -8.52 1.49
CA SER A 137 8.58 -9.16 2.02
C SER A 137 8.68 -10.69 2.05
N GLY A 138 8.20 -11.29 3.12
CA GLY A 138 8.30 -12.71 3.45
C GLY A 138 9.68 -13.18 3.95
N HIS A 139 10.64 -12.27 4.19
CA HIS A 139 12.00 -12.60 4.66
C HIS A 139 12.36 -11.97 6.00
N CYS A 140 11.35 -11.62 6.82
CA CYS A 140 11.60 -11.14 8.18
C CYS A 140 12.45 -12.13 8.99
N PRO A 141 13.44 -11.66 9.77
CA PRO A 141 14.31 -12.53 10.54
C PRO A 141 13.53 -13.44 11.52
N PRO A 142 14.04 -14.65 11.82
CA PRO A 142 13.45 -15.52 12.84
C PRO A 142 13.25 -14.78 14.17
N GLY A 143 12.10 -14.98 14.80
CA GLY A 143 11.72 -14.29 16.04
C GLY A 143 11.08 -12.92 15.84
N THR A 144 10.95 -12.45 14.61
CA THR A 144 10.15 -11.26 14.25
C THR A 144 8.94 -11.66 13.42
N THR A 145 7.95 -10.78 13.36
CA THR A 145 6.68 -10.91 12.65
C THR A 145 6.53 -9.72 11.70
N GLU A 146 6.44 -10.02 10.41
CA GLU A 146 6.21 -9.01 9.38
C GLU A 146 4.93 -8.20 9.68
N LYS A 147 5.01 -6.88 9.52
CA LYS A 147 3.95 -5.90 9.85
C LYS A 147 3.68 -5.67 11.34
N VAL A 148 4.47 -6.26 12.22
CA VAL A 148 4.42 -6.02 13.67
C VAL A 148 5.75 -5.45 14.15
N ASP A 149 6.81 -6.24 14.15
CA ASP A 149 8.16 -5.82 14.60
C ASP A 149 9.22 -6.06 13.51
N CYS A 150 8.76 -6.20 12.27
CA CYS A 150 9.57 -6.22 11.07
C CYS A 150 8.85 -5.55 9.90
N TRP A 151 9.43 -4.44 9.41
CA TRP A 151 9.05 -3.79 8.17
C TRP A 151 10.13 -4.06 7.10
N PRO A 152 9.81 -4.82 6.04
CA PRO A 152 10.72 -5.01 4.92
C PRO A 152 11.10 -3.67 4.27
N MET A 153 12.21 -3.67 3.53
CA MET A 153 12.73 -2.48 2.87
C MET A 153 11.71 -1.89 1.88
N PRO A 154 11.68 -0.55 1.73
CA PRO A 154 10.80 0.13 0.78
C PRO A 154 11.08 -0.30 -0.67
N GLU A 155 10.04 -0.37 -1.49
CA GLU A 155 10.17 -0.64 -2.94
C GLU A 155 10.96 0.48 -3.63
N VAL A 156 10.66 1.74 -3.28
CA VAL A 156 11.35 2.93 -3.73
C VAL A 156 11.88 3.68 -2.52
N LYS A 157 13.20 3.73 -2.37
CA LYS A 157 13.86 4.38 -1.22
C LYS A 157 14.01 5.90 -1.35
N ASN A 158 13.74 6.43 -2.54
CA ASN A 158 13.84 7.85 -2.85
C ASN A 158 12.71 8.62 -2.19
N ASN A 159 12.98 9.85 -1.74
CA ASN A 159 11.93 10.80 -1.31
C ASN A 159 11.00 10.28 -0.20
N ILE A 160 11.45 9.34 0.65
CA ILE A 160 10.65 8.83 1.76
C ILE A 160 10.29 9.98 2.71
N ASP A 161 9.01 10.05 3.10
CA ASP A 161 8.55 10.97 4.12
C ASP A 161 9.16 10.63 5.48
N MET A 162 9.87 11.61 6.06
CA MET A 162 10.57 11.46 7.34
C MET A 162 9.79 12.07 8.52
N THR A 163 8.53 12.46 8.31
CA THR A 163 7.67 13.03 9.36
C THR A 163 6.90 11.96 10.13
N THR A 164 6.86 10.73 9.60
CA THR A 164 6.25 9.54 10.22
C THR A 164 7.27 8.40 10.34
N GLY A 165 6.89 7.29 10.99
CA GLY A 165 7.69 6.06 11.07
C GLY A 165 8.28 5.74 12.45
N ASN A 166 8.28 6.70 13.38
CA ASN A 166 8.63 6.49 14.79
C ASN A 166 7.86 7.48 15.69
N LEU A 167 6.54 7.31 15.76
CA LEU A 167 5.65 8.27 16.43
C LEU A 167 5.55 8.04 17.95
N GLY A 168 6.04 6.91 18.46
CA GLY A 168 6.04 6.58 19.89
C GLY A 168 4.63 6.35 20.48
N LEU A 169 3.64 6.04 19.63
CA LEU A 169 2.29 5.74 20.08
C LEU A 169 2.24 4.39 20.81
N THR A 170 1.46 4.33 21.88
CA THR A 170 1.14 3.08 22.56
C THR A 170 0.09 2.28 21.78
N ASP A 171 -0.03 0.98 22.05
CA ASP A 171 -1.07 0.14 21.45
C ASP A 171 -2.48 0.72 21.66
N GLN A 172 -2.74 1.28 22.85
CA GLN A 172 -4.01 1.93 23.17
C GLN A 172 -4.26 3.16 22.28
N GLN A 173 -3.26 4.00 22.05
CA GLN A 173 -3.38 5.18 21.20
C GLN A 173 -3.60 4.79 19.74
N GLU A 174 -2.91 3.76 19.25
CA GLU A 174 -3.18 3.22 17.91
C GLU A 174 -4.62 2.72 17.79
N ASN A 175 -5.13 1.99 18.79
CA ASN A 175 -6.51 1.49 18.79
C ASN A 175 -7.54 2.64 18.83
N GLN A 176 -7.23 3.74 19.51
CA GLN A 176 -8.05 4.96 19.50
C GLN A 176 -8.10 5.61 18.11
N ILE A 177 -6.98 5.65 17.39
CA ILE A 177 -6.93 6.14 16.00
C ILE A 177 -7.74 5.21 15.08
N VAL A 178 -7.60 3.88 15.23
CA VAL A 178 -8.41 2.92 14.48
C VAL A 178 -9.90 3.14 14.72
N ALA A 179 -10.32 3.29 15.98
CA ALA A 179 -11.71 3.59 16.33
C ALA A 179 -12.19 4.90 15.69
N PHE A 180 -11.37 5.95 15.70
CA PHE A 180 -11.66 7.21 15.02
C PHE A 180 -11.86 7.02 13.51
N LEU A 181 -10.94 6.31 12.84
CA LEU A 181 -11.00 6.03 11.39
C LEU A 181 -12.26 5.25 11.00
N GLN A 182 -12.73 4.35 11.86
CA GLN A 182 -13.98 3.61 11.64
C GLN A 182 -15.21 4.52 11.66
N THR A 183 -15.18 5.64 12.40
CA THR A 183 -16.28 6.64 12.41
C THR A 183 -16.37 7.45 11.11
N LEU A 184 -15.33 7.42 10.26
CA LEU A 184 -15.30 8.11 8.97
C LEU A 184 -16.03 7.34 7.86
N THR A 185 -16.72 6.25 8.20
CA THR A 185 -17.55 5.47 7.28
C THR A 185 -18.93 6.11 7.15
N ASP A 186 -19.31 6.50 5.93
CA ASP A 186 -20.65 7.03 5.69
C ASP A 186 -21.70 5.90 5.76
N GLY A 187 -22.97 6.28 5.64
CA GLY A 187 -24.07 5.32 5.59
C GLY A 187 -24.61 4.87 6.95
N PHE A 188 -24.08 5.40 8.06
CA PHE A 188 -24.63 5.20 9.40
C PHE A 188 -26.06 5.76 9.54
N THR A 189 -26.31 6.96 8.98
CA THR A 189 -27.63 7.62 9.02
C THR A 189 -28.51 7.27 7.82
N LYS A 190 -27.93 7.13 6.62
CA LYS A 190 -28.62 6.72 5.40
C LYS A 190 -27.90 5.53 4.77
N PRO A 191 -28.39 4.30 4.95
CA PRO A 191 -27.70 3.13 4.43
C PRO A 191 -27.55 3.16 2.90
N TYR A 192 -26.45 2.60 2.40
CA TYR A 192 -26.24 2.48 0.96
C TYR A 192 -27.29 1.55 0.31
N PRO A 193 -27.84 1.90 -0.87
CA PRO A 193 -28.88 1.11 -1.53
C PRO A 193 -28.50 -0.36 -1.75
N ASN A 194 -27.21 -0.63 -1.97
CA ASN A 194 -26.67 -1.95 -2.31
C ASN A 194 -25.87 -2.60 -1.15
N ARG A 195 -26.01 -2.11 0.09
CA ARG A 195 -25.21 -2.60 1.24
C ARG A 195 -25.31 -4.12 1.47
N ASN A 196 -26.43 -4.73 1.07
CA ASN A 196 -26.70 -6.17 1.22
C ASN A 196 -26.31 -7.00 -0.02
N THR A 197 -25.71 -6.40 -1.04
CA THR A 197 -25.39 -7.09 -2.31
C THR A 197 -23.99 -7.71 -2.34
N PHE A 198 -23.22 -7.58 -1.27
CA PHE A 198 -21.90 -8.22 -1.19
C PHE A 198 -22.04 -9.74 -1.29
N THR A 199 -21.41 -10.31 -2.32
CA THR A 199 -21.40 -11.75 -2.62
C THR A 199 -20.08 -12.43 -2.23
N GLY A 200 -19.14 -11.68 -1.65
CA GLY A 200 -17.89 -12.24 -1.14
C GLY A 200 -18.07 -12.93 0.21
N MET A 201 -16.98 -13.45 0.76
CA MET A 201 -16.97 -14.15 2.05
C MET A 201 -16.26 -13.32 3.11
N CYS A 202 -16.81 -13.33 4.32
CA CYS A 202 -16.12 -12.81 5.50
C CYS A 202 -15.04 -13.80 5.96
N VAL A 203 -14.00 -13.28 6.58
CA VAL A 203 -12.93 -14.08 7.18
C VAL A 203 -13.14 -14.15 8.70
N PHE A 204 -12.68 -15.23 9.32
CA PHE A 204 -12.79 -15.48 10.76
C PHE A 204 -11.44 -15.81 11.37
N GLY A 205 -11.27 -15.46 12.66
CA GLY A 205 -10.05 -15.76 13.43
C GLY A 205 -8.94 -14.72 13.27
N GLY A 206 -7.75 -15.05 13.79
CA GLY A 206 -6.58 -14.16 13.76
C GLY A 206 -6.71 -12.91 14.63
N THR A 207 -5.80 -11.95 14.40
CA THR A 207 -5.80 -10.64 15.07
C THR A 207 -5.63 -9.54 14.04
N ALA A 208 -6.13 -8.34 14.34
CA ALA A 208 -5.96 -7.18 13.46
C ALA A 208 -4.48 -6.86 13.18
N SER A 209 -3.58 -7.06 14.14
CA SER A 209 -2.14 -6.78 13.98
C SER A 209 -1.45 -7.72 12.96
N THR A 210 -1.90 -8.97 12.88
CA THR A 210 -1.31 -9.99 12.00
C THR A 210 -2.20 -10.37 10.82
N GLN A 211 -3.26 -9.59 10.56
CA GLN A 211 -4.23 -9.87 9.51
C GLN A 211 -3.54 -10.03 8.15
N GLY A 212 -3.78 -11.15 7.45
CA GLY A 212 -3.19 -11.44 6.15
C GLY A 212 -1.74 -11.92 6.19
N ASN A 213 -1.14 -12.12 7.36
CA ASN A 213 0.20 -12.69 7.47
C ASN A 213 0.23 -14.17 7.06
N GLU A 214 -0.88 -14.88 7.25
CA GLU A 214 -1.12 -16.24 6.78
C GLU A 214 -1.01 -16.40 5.26
N PHE A 215 -1.09 -15.29 4.53
CA PHE A 215 -0.99 -15.25 3.08
C PHE A 215 0.33 -14.65 2.58
N LEU A 216 1.28 -14.31 3.45
CA LEU A 216 2.57 -13.79 2.99
C LEU A 216 3.25 -14.81 2.08
N ILE A 217 3.84 -14.30 1.00
CA ILE A 217 4.68 -15.09 0.11
C ILE A 217 6.06 -14.44 0.08
N PRO A 218 7.14 -15.23 0.13
CA PRO A 218 8.49 -14.70 -0.01
C PRO A 218 8.67 -14.03 -1.37
N THR A 219 9.16 -12.79 -1.37
CA THR A 219 9.58 -12.10 -2.60
C THR A 219 10.73 -12.87 -3.26
N PRO A 220 10.65 -13.24 -4.55
CA PRO A 220 11.78 -13.88 -5.22
C PRO A 220 13.00 -12.95 -5.25
N PRO A 221 14.21 -13.46 -5.53
CA PRO A 221 15.38 -12.61 -5.76
C PRO A 221 15.04 -11.49 -6.74
N LEU A 222 15.14 -10.24 -6.27
CA LEU A 222 14.75 -9.08 -7.06
C LEU A 222 15.79 -8.87 -8.17
N PRO A 223 15.40 -8.89 -9.46
CA PRO A 223 16.27 -8.44 -10.52
C PRO A 223 16.45 -6.92 -10.44
N LEU A 224 17.43 -6.43 -11.20
CA LEU A 224 17.62 -4.99 -11.33
C LEU A 224 16.35 -4.30 -11.83
N CYS A 225 16.11 -3.07 -11.39
CA CYS A 225 15.02 -2.29 -11.95
C CYS A 225 15.18 -2.17 -13.49
N ALA A 226 14.10 -2.45 -14.22
CA ALA A 226 14.08 -2.44 -15.67
C ALA A 226 14.46 -1.06 -16.21
N SER A 227 15.32 -1.01 -17.24
CA SER A 227 15.76 0.25 -17.87
C SER A 227 14.61 1.05 -18.47
N ALA A 228 13.54 0.38 -18.93
CA ALA A 228 12.31 1.02 -19.39
C ALA A 228 11.50 1.71 -18.27
N VAL A 229 11.86 1.48 -17.00
CA VAL A 229 11.23 2.09 -15.82
C VAL A 229 12.23 3.04 -15.15
N CYS A 230 13.33 2.52 -14.61
CA CYS A 230 14.32 3.33 -13.87
C CYS A 230 15.41 3.96 -14.74
N GLY A 231 15.50 3.59 -16.02
CA GLY A 231 16.45 4.18 -16.98
C GLY A 231 15.85 5.33 -17.81
N VAL A 232 14.59 5.70 -17.58
CA VAL A 232 13.93 6.81 -18.29
C VAL A 232 14.40 8.14 -17.69
N ALA A 233 14.99 9.00 -18.52
CA ALA A 233 15.52 10.28 -18.08
C ALA A 233 14.41 11.28 -17.71
N PRO A 234 14.62 12.14 -16.70
CA PRO A 234 15.74 12.15 -15.76
C PRO A 234 15.66 10.95 -14.80
N VAL A 235 16.75 10.21 -14.63
CA VAL A 235 16.73 8.95 -13.87
C VAL A 235 16.57 9.19 -12.35
N PRO A 236 16.01 8.23 -11.59
CA PRO A 236 15.93 8.33 -10.14
C PRO A 236 17.29 8.57 -9.48
N ASN A 237 17.32 9.42 -8.44
CA ASN A 237 18.52 9.69 -7.64
C ASN A 237 18.21 9.63 -6.14
N PRO A 238 18.83 8.72 -5.36
CA PRO A 238 19.79 7.70 -5.79
C PRO A 238 19.19 6.66 -6.76
N PRO A 239 20.03 5.90 -7.51
CA PRO A 239 19.55 4.80 -8.34
C PRO A 239 18.79 3.75 -7.52
N ILE A 240 17.73 3.22 -8.13
CA ILE A 240 16.90 2.15 -7.56
C ILE A 240 17.47 0.81 -8.03
N PRO A 241 17.87 -0.08 -7.09
CA PRO A 241 18.40 -1.39 -7.42
C PRO A 241 17.34 -2.29 -8.07
#